data_AF-A0A135YWP2-F1
#
_entry.id   AF-A0A135YWP2-F1
#
_cell.length_a   1.000
_cell.length_b   1.000
_cell.length_c   1.000
_cell.angle_alpha   90.00
_cell.angle_beta   90.00
_cell.angle_gamma   90.00
#
_symmetry.space_group_name_H-M   'P 1'
#
loop_
_entity.id
_entity.type
_entity.pdbx_description
1 polymer ?
#
loop_
_entity_poly.entity_id
_entity_poly.type
_entity_poly.pdbx_seq_one_letter_code
_entity_poly.pdbx_strand_id
1 'polypeptide(L)'
;MLSYTNVNVLPFTEDIPLEVIAFLDPTIEKLCFEQTEGKTFIHLKFKDEEEIILNNAADLEQYLSSGTIKGIITFSMVKEVLHSGGYLLVDEIENHFNKEIVTTLVRFFMDSRLNKNGGTLIFTTHYPELLDEYDRNDGICIVRNCNGITAEN
;
A
#
# COMPACT_ATOMS: atom_id res chain seq x y z
N MET A 1 15.69 13.13 -16.33
CA MET A 1 14.25 13.42 -16.24
C MET A 1 13.50 12.14 -15.83
N LEU A 2 13.87 11.54 -14.70
CA LEU A 2 13.31 10.28 -14.15
C LEU A 2 12.99 10.41 -12.64
N SER A 3 13.23 11.59 -12.04
CA SER A 3 13.19 11.80 -10.60
C SER A 3 11.81 12.20 -10.05
N TYR A 4 10.74 12.11 -10.86
CA TYR A 4 9.40 12.60 -10.50
C TYR A 4 8.31 11.53 -10.50
N THR A 5 8.58 10.29 -10.95
CA THR A 5 7.56 9.23 -11.04
C THR A 5 7.50 8.32 -9.81
N ASN A 6 8.43 8.46 -8.87
CA ASN A 6 8.50 7.64 -7.67
C ASN A 6 8.81 8.52 -6.45
N VAL A 7 8.04 9.59 -6.27
CA VAL A 7 8.14 10.34 -5.01
C VAL A 7 7.29 9.59 -3.99
N ASN A 8 7.90 8.57 -3.39
CA ASN A 8 7.38 7.84 -2.24
C ASN A 8 7.35 8.77 -1.01
N VAL A 9 6.55 9.84 -1.07
CA VAL A 9 6.31 10.71 0.08
C VAL A 9 5.42 9.92 1.03
N LEU A 10 6.04 9.26 2.01
CA LEU A 10 5.33 8.62 3.12
C LEU A 10 4.52 9.72 3.82
N PRO A 11 3.18 9.71 3.74
CA PRO A 11 2.48 10.96 3.95
C PRO A 11 2.21 11.27 5.43
N PHE A 12 2.56 10.40 6.40
CA PHE A 12 2.02 10.52 7.76
C PHE A 12 2.89 10.06 8.94
N THR A 13 2.41 10.48 10.11
CA THR A 13 2.92 10.39 11.50
C THR A 13 2.36 9.23 12.32
N GLU A 14 1.53 8.35 11.73
CA GLU A 14 0.91 7.25 12.48
C GLU A 14 1.68 5.95 12.31
N ASP A 15 1.82 5.21 13.41
CA ASP A 15 2.48 3.91 13.42
C ASP A 15 1.71 2.91 12.55
N ILE A 16 2.45 2.26 11.65
CA ILE A 16 2.00 1.08 10.92
C ILE A 16 2.20 -0.12 11.86
N PRO A 17 1.20 -1.00 12.02
CA PRO A 17 1.34 -2.18 12.87
C PRO A 17 2.59 -2.99 12.49
N LEU A 18 3.37 -3.38 13.49
CA LEU A 18 4.60 -4.13 13.26
C LEU A 18 4.33 -5.45 12.53
N GLU A 19 3.15 -6.04 12.71
CA GLU A 19 2.73 -7.25 12.01
C GLU A 19 2.67 -7.05 10.50
N VAL A 20 2.26 -5.87 10.03
CA VAL A 20 2.22 -5.53 8.61
C VAL A 20 3.63 -5.31 8.07
N ILE A 21 4.47 -4.61 8.83
CA ILE A 21 5.88 -4.38 8.47
C ILE A 21 6.62 -5.72 8.39
N ALA A 22 6.49 -6.57 9.41
CA ALA A 22 7.13 -7.88 9.48
C ALA A 22 6.58 -8.86 8.42
N PHE A 23 5.34 -8.68 7.98
CA PHE A 23 4.81 -9.41 6.85
C PHE A 23 5.53 -9.02 5.55
N LEU A 24 5.75 -7.71 5.32
CA LEU A 24 6.39 -7.19 4.10
C LEU A 24 7.89 -7.45 4.08
N ASP A 25 8.54 -7.29 5.23
CA ASP A 25 9.95 -7.56 5.41
C ASP A 25 10.17 -8.12 6.83
N PRO A 26 10.33 -9.45 6.97
CA PRO A 26 10.44 -10.10 8.28
C PRO A 26 11.77 -9.79 8.99
N THR A 27 12.71 -9.10 8.34
CA THR A 27 13.98 -8.70 8.96
C THR A 27 13.84 -7.43 9.77
N ILE A 28 12.80 -6.62 9.53
CA ILE A 28 12.55 -5.37 10.26
C ILE A 28 12.00 -5.70 11.66
N GLU A 29 12.66 -5.17 12.69
CA GLU A 29 12.22 -5.22 14.09
C GLU A 29 11.39 -3.99 14.46
N LYS A 30 11.72 -2.83 13.88
CA LYS A 30 11.04 -1.56 14.14
C LYS A 30 11.14 -0.63 12.93
N LEU A 31 10.03 -0.01 12.58
CA LEU A 31 9.99 1.13 11.67
C LEU A 31 8.99 2.16 12.24
N CYS A 32 9.49 3.33 12.63
CA CYS A 32 8.69 4.38 13.25
C CYS A 32 9.05 5.74 12.67
N PHE A 33 8.05 6.62 12.57
CA PHE A 33 8.16 7.97 12.01
C PHE A 33 7.84 8.98 13.10
N GLU A 34 8.87 9.68 13.58
CA GLU A 34 8.74 10.71 14.61
C GLU A 34 8.80 12.10 13.96
N GLN A 35 7.88 13.00 14.35
CA GLN A 35 7.97 14.41 13.96
C GLN A 35 8.28 15.29 15.18
N THR A 36 9.43 15.94 15.14
CA THR A 36 9.92 16.85 16.19
C THR A 36 10.35 18.17 15.57
N GLU A 37 9.77 19.28 16.05
CA GLU A 37 10.07 20.65 15.58
C GLU A 37 9.96 20.85 14.05
N GLY A 38 9.01 20.16 13.40
CA GLY A 38 8.82 20.23 11.94
C GLY A 38 9.85 19.44 11.13
N LYS A 39 10.68 18.62 11.78
CA LYS A 39 11.56 17.64 11.15
C LYS A 39 11.01 16.24 11.35
N THR A 40 11.13 15.39 10.33
CA THR A 40 10.78 13.97 10.41
C THR A 40 12.04 13.16 10.66
N PHE A 41 12.02 12.31 11.68
CA PHE A 41 13.02 11.31 11.97
C PHE A 41 12.42 9.93 11.74
N ILE A 42 13.18 9.05 11.09
CA ILE A 42 12.74 7.70 10.77
C ILE A 42 13.65 6.74 11.51
N HIS A 43 13.07 5.98 12.43
CA HIS A 43 13.74 4.97 13.22
C HIS A 43 13.55 3.62 12.54
N LEU A 44 14.60 3.10 11.92
CA LEU A 44 14.62 1.79 11.27
C LEU A 44 15.57 0.87 12.05
N LYS A 45 15.06 -0.26 12.53
CA LYS A 45 15.86 -1.29 13.19
C LYS A 45 15.60 -2.64 12.54
N PHE A 46 16.68 -3.31 12.15
CA PHE A 46 16.64 -4.72 11.75
C PHE A 46 16.93 -5.63 12.93
N LYS A 47 16.47 -6.88 12.85
CA LYS A 47 16.76 -7.90 13.85
C LYS A 47 18.27 -8.11 13.98
N ASP A 48 18.75 -8.15 15.21
CA ASP A 48 20.16 -8.37 15.56
C ASP A 48 21.14 -7.28 15.06
N GLU A 49 20.63 -6.13 14.60
CA GLU A 49 21.43 -4.99 14.11
C GLU A 49 21.17 -3.73 14.95
N GLU A 50 22.07 -2.75 14.85
CA GLU A 50 21.90 -1.44 15.49
C GLU A 50 20.79 -0.61 14.82
N GLU A 51 20.13 0.27 15.58
CA GLU A 51 19.09 1.16 15.06
C GLU A 51 19.70 2.24 14.15
N ILE A 52 19.06 2.45 13.01
CA ILE A 52 19.41 3.44 11.99
C ILE A 52 18.41 4.59 12.09
N ILE A 53 18.93 5.82 12.16
CA ILE A 53 18.10 7.04 12.19
C ILE A 53 18.29 7.79 10.88
N LEU A 54 17.20 7.99 10.15
CA LEU A 54 17.17 8.73 8.89
C LEU A 54 16.41 10.04 9.05
N ASN A 55 16.80 11.06 8.29
CA ASN A 55 16.16 12.39 8.32
C ASN A 55 15.24 12.62 7.11
N ASN A 56 15.19 11.67 6.17
CA ASN A 56 14.42 11.77 4.94
C ASN A 56 13.90 10.38 4.54
N ALA A 57 12.63 10.31 4.13
CA ALA A 57 12.01 9.10 3.60
C ALA A 57 12.73 8.55 2.37
N ALA A 58 13.35 9.41 1.54
CA ALA A 58 14.10 8.97 0.38
C ALA A 58 15.30 8.08 0.74
N ASP A 59 15.88 8.24 1.94
CA ASP A 59 17.01 7.43 2.38
C ASP A 59 16.61 5.99 2.72
N LEU A 60 15.31 5.72 2.95
CA LEU A 60 14.81 4.35 3.15
C LEU A 60 15.10 3.45 1.94
N GLU A 61 15.17 4.00 0.73
CA GLU A 61 15.49 3.23 -0.49
C GLU A 61 16.89 2.61 -0.46
N GLN A 62 17.77 3.07 0.43
CA GLN A 62 19.10 2.48 0.63
C GLN A 62 19.08 1.22 1.50
N TYR A 63 18.02 1.01 2.26
CA TYR A 63 17.92 -0.06 3.26
C TYR A 63 16.77 -1.03 2.98
N LEU A 64 15.67 -0.54 2.42
CA LEU A 64 14.46 -1.30 2.15
C LEU A 64 14.30 -1.53 0.66
N SER A 65 13.78 -2.71 0.31
CA SER A 65 13.41 -2.98 -1.07
C SER A 65 12.29 -2.04 -1.53
N SER A 66 12.26 -1.75 -2.84
CA SER A 66 11.17 -0.94 -3.42
C SER A 66 9.80 -1.57 -3.18
N GLY A 67 9.72 -2.89 -3.08
CA GLY A 67 8.47 -3.59 -2.75
C GLY A 67 8.03 -3.39 -1.31
N THR A 68 8.96 -3.46 -0.36
CA THR A 68 8.69 -3.16 1.05
C THR A 68 8.19 -1.72 1.21
N ILE A 69 8.86 -0.75 0.60
CA ILE A 69 8.49 0.67 0.66
C ILE A 69 7.10 0.89 0.06
N LYS A 70 6.84 0.36 -1.14
CA LYS A 70 5.53 0.48 -1.78
C LYS A 70 4.44 -0.21 -0.97
N GLY A 71 4.71 -1.37 -0.41
CA GLY A 71 3.75 -2.09 0.42
C GLY A 71 3.34 -1.29 1.66
N ILE A 72 4.32 -0.71 2.34
CA ILE A 72 4.14 0.19 3.51
C ILE A 72 3.27 1.40 3.12
N ILE A 73 3.57 2.05 1.99
CA ILE A 73 2.82 3.21 1.49
C ILE A 73 1.39 2.82 1.15
N THR A 74 1.19 1.76 0.37
CA THR A 74 -0.16 1.30 -0.02
C THR A 74 -1.00 0.94 1.19
N PHE A 75 -0.45 0.19 2.15
CA PHE A 75 -1.19 -0.14 3.37
C PHE A 75 -1.58 1.10 4.17
N SER A 76 -0.68 2.08 4.27
CA SER A 76 -0.96 3.34 4.95
C SER A 76 -2.10 4.12 4.27
N MET A 77 -2.09 4.21 2.94
CA MET A 77 -3.17 4.84 2.18
C MET A 77 -4.50 4.08 2.34
N VAL A 78 -4.46 2.75 2.34
CA VAL A 78 -5.66 1.93 2.60
C VAL A 78 -6.24 2.24 3.98
N LYS A 79 -5.40 2.26 5.01
CA LYS A 79 -5.81 2.60 6.38
C LYS A 79 -6.45 3.99 6.44
N GLU A 80 -5.83 4.98 5.81
CA GLU A 80 -6.35 6.35 5.77
C GLU A 80 -7.71 6.44 5.07
N VAL A 81 -7.87 5.79 3.92
CA VAL A 81 -9.12 5.83 3.14
C VAL A 81 -10.23 5.03 3.82
N LEU A 82 -9.92 3.92 4.49
CA LEU A 82 -10.90 3.21 5.32
C LEU A 82 -11.32 4.07 6.54
N HIS A 83 -10.38 4.84 7.10
CA HIS A 83 -10.64 5.69 8.26
C HIS A 83 -11.39 6.98 7.92
N SER A 84 -11.06 7.65 6.81
CA SER A 84 -11.60 8.97 6.47
C SER A 84 -12.60 8.96 5.30
N GLY A 85 -12.69 7.84 4.58
CA GLY A 85 -13.42 7.74 3.32
C GLY A 85 -12.56 8.22 2.14
N GLY A 86 -13.21 8.44 0.98
CA GLY A 86 -12.54 8.93 -0.22
C GLY A 86 -12.17 7.84 -1.23
N TYR A 87 -11.24 8.14 -2.13
CA TYR A 87 -10.88 7.26 -3.24
C TYR A 87 -9.40 6.93 -3.22
N LEU A 88 -9.07 5.64 -3.30
CA LEU A 88 -7.72 5.14 -3.48
C LEU A 88 -7.59 4.53 -4.87
N LEU A 89 -6.67 5.07 -5.68
CA LEU A 89 -6.36 4.54 -7.01
C LEU A 89 -5.03 3.81 -6.95
N VAL A 90 -5.03 2.51 -7.24
CA VAL A 90 -3.82 1.67 -7.22
C VAL A 90 -3.65 0.97 -8.56
N ASP A 91 -2.58 1.29 -9.27
CA ASP A 91 -2.21 0.54 -10.46
C ASP A 91 -1.48 -0.75 -10.06
N GLU A 92 -1.86 -1.87 -10.68
CA GLU A 92 -1.36 -3.22 -10.47
C GLU A 92 -1.25 -3.52 -8.96
N ILE A 93 -2.38 -3.63 -8.27
CA ILE A 93 -2.44 -3.74 -6.80
C ILE A 93 -1.65 -4.93 -6.24
N GLU A 94 -1.46 -5.97 -7.04
CA GLU A 94 -0.65 -7.13 -6.71
C GLU A 94 0.85 -6.90 -6.80
N ASN A 95 1.29 -5.81 -7.41
CA ASN A 95 2.70 -5.47 -7.37
C ASN A 95 3.11 -5.26 -5.91
N HIS A 96 4.10 -6.04 -5.49
CA HIS A 96 4.71 -6.03 -4.14
C HIS A 96 3.91 -6.73 -3.03
N PHE A 97 2.76 -7.31 -3.35
CA PHE A 97 1.95 -8.08 -2.40
C PHE A 97 1.70 -9.49 -2.92
N ASN A 98 1.58 -10.45 -2.00
CA ASN A 98 1.05 -11.74 -2.39
C ASN A 98 -0.48 -11.65 -2.55
N LYS A 99 -1.06 -12.64 -3.24
CA LYS A 99 -2.50 -12.73 -3.50
C LYS A 99 -3.35 -12.59 -2.24
N GLU A 100 -2.99 -13.25 -1.14
CA GLU A 100 -3.77 -13.24 0.11
C GLU A 100 -3.91 -11.83 0.71
N ILE A 101 -2.86 -11.01 0.67
CA ILE A 101 -2.94 -9.63 1.13
C ILE A 101 -3.89 -8.83 0.24
N VAL A 102 -3.74 -8.94 -1.08
CA VAL A 102 -4.56 -8.19 -2.03
C VAL A 102 -6.04 -8.53 -1.81
N THR A 103 -6.35 -9.83 -1.73
CA THR A 103 -7.68 -10.33 -1.40
C THR A 103 -8.19 -9.76 -0.08
N THR A 104 -7.35 -9.75 0.96
CA THR A 104 -7.72 -9.21 2.28
C THR A 104 -7.98 -7.69 2.24
N LEU A 105 -7.15 -6.93 1.52
CA LEU A 105 -7.34 -5.49 1.34
C LEU A 105 -8.67 -5.21 0.63
N VAL A 106 -8.95 -5.91 -0.47
CA VAL A 106 -10.24 -5.81 -1.19
C VAL A 106 -11.41 -6.10 -0.24
N ARG A 107 -11.34 -7.17 0.56
CA ARG A 107 -12.35 -7.52 1.56
C ARG A 107 -12.56 -6.42 2.60
N PHE A 108 -11.51 -5.70 3.02
CA PHE A 108 -11.65 -4.58 3.96
C PHE A 108 -12.51 -3.46 3.40
N PHE A 109 -12.39 -3.14 2.10
CA PHE A 109 -13.24 -2.14 1.44
C PHE A 109 -14.68 -2.63 1.26
N MET A 110 -14.91 -3.93 1.14
CA MET A 110 -16.24 -4.53 1.00
C MET A 110 -16.98 -4.70 2.33
N ASP A 111 -16.28 -4.84 3.45
CA ASP A 111 -16.89 -5.01 4.76
C ASP A 111 -17.35 -3.68 5.36
N SER A 112 -18.67 -3.45 5.39
CA SER A 112 -19.31 -2.26 6.00
C SER A 112 -18.95 -2.00 7.47
N ARG A 113 -18.47 -3.01 8.21
CA ARG A 113 -18.02 -2.85 9.60
C ARG A 113 -16.64 -2.21 9.68
N LEU A 114 -15.80 -2.44 8.66
CA LEU A 114 -14.45 -1.89 8.55
C LEU A 114 -14.49 -0.58 7.75
N ASN A 115 -15.14 -0.57 6.59
CA ASN A 115 -15.28 0.59 5.71
C ASN A 115 -16.51 1.45 6.06
N LYS A 116 -16.50 2.03 7.27
CA LYS A 116 -17.66 2.80 7.78
C LYS A 116 -17.87 4.14 7.07
N ASN A 117 -16.81 4.68 6.47
CA ASN A 117 -16.80 6.02 5.88
C ASN A 117 -16.85 5.99 4.34
N GLY A 118 -17.14 4.84 3.74
CA GLY A 118 -17.38 4.72 2.30
C GLY A 118 -16.13 4.96 1.45
N GLY A 119 -14.97 4.54 1.94
CA GLY A 119 -13.75 4.49 1.15
C GLY A 119 -13.95 3.62 -0.10
N THR A 120 -13.43 4.06 -1.23
CA THR A 120 -13.55 3.38 -2.52
C THR A 120 -12.17 3.04 -3.04
N LEU A 121 -11.92 1.75 -3.23
CA LEU A 121 -10.69 1.25 -3.87
C LEU A 121 -10.95 1.05 -5.37
N ILE A 122 -10.18 1.73 -6.20
CA ILE A 122 -10.15 1.57 -7.65
C ILE A 122 -8.78 1.04 -8.01
N PHE A 123 -8.71 -0.12 -8.65
CA PHE A 123 -7.43 -0.73 -8.94
C PHE A 123 -7.42 -1.49 -10.26
N THR A 124 -6.22 -1.70 -10.78
CA THR A 124 -5.96 -2.66 -11.88
C THR A 124 -5.26 -3.89 -11.31
N THR A 125 -5.49 -5.04 -11.94
CA THR A 125 -4.88 -6.29 -11.53
C THR A 125 -4.79 -7.29 -12.68
N HIS A 126 -3.77 -8.14 -12.63
CA HIS A 126 -3.60 -9.32 -13.46
C HIS A 126 -4.03 -10.61 -12.75
N TYR A 127 -4.54 -10.54 -11.51
CA TYR A 127 -5.07 -11.71 -10.78
C TYR A 127 -6.55 -11.93 -11.11
N PRO A 128 -6.90 -12.81 -12.08
CA PRO A 128 -8.29 -13.08 -12.40
C PRO A 128 -9.08 -13.67 -11.22
N GLU A 129 -8.42 -14.28 -10.25
CA GLU A 129 -9.09 -14.88 -9.10
C GLU A 129 -9.63 -13.86 -8.10
N LEU A 130 -9.23 -12.58 -8.20
CA LEU A 130 -9.90 -11.52 -7.43
C LEU A 130 -11.36 -11.36 -7.86
N LEU A 131 -11.74 -11.85 -9.05
CA LEU A 131 -13.14 -11.91 -9.48
C LEU A 131 -14.00 -12.80 -8.56
N ASP A 132 -13.40 -13.81 -7.90
CA ASP A 132 -14.11 -14.72 -7.00
C ASP A 132 -14.54 -14.04 -5.69
N GLU A 133 -13.97 -12.86 -5.38
CA GLU A 133 -14.31 -12.09 -4.17
C GLU A 133 -15.59 -11.25 -4.33
N TYR A 134 -16.05 -11.06 -5.57
CA TYR A 134 -17.18 -10.19 -5.88
C TYR A 134 -18.45 -10.99 -6.15
N ASP A 135 -19.49 -10.75 -5.34
CA ASP A 135 -20.84 -11.27 -5.61
C ASP A 135 -21.55 -10.51 -6.76
N ARG A 136 -21.03 -9.33 -7.13
CA ARG A 136 -21.62 -8.44 -8.15
C ARG A 136 -20.57 -7.93 -9.12
N ASN A 137 -20.89 -7.98 -10.41
CA ASN A 137 -19.95 -7.61 -11.48
C ASN A 137 -20.02 -6.13 -11.87
N ASP A 138 -20.91 -5.33 -11.28
CA ASP A 138 -21.11 -3.92 -11.67
C ASP A 138 -19.94 -2.99 -11.32
N GLY A 139 -18.95 -3.48 -10.56
CA GLY A 139 -17.69 -2.80 -10.28
C GLY A 139 -16.47 -3.35 -11.03
N ILE A 140 -16.66 -4.30 -11.96
CA ILE A 140 -15.56 -4.99 -12.65
C ILE A 140 -15.51 -4.51 -14.10
N CYS A 141 -14.31 -4.22 -14.60
CA CYS A 141 -14.10 -3.92 -16.01
C CYS A 141 -12.95 -4.78 -16.54
N ILE A 142 -13.22 -5.51 -17.63
CA ILE A 142 -12.20 -6.30 -18.31
C ILE A 142 -11.65 -5.47 -19.47
N VAL A 143 -10.35 -5.16 -19.39
CA VAL A 143 -9.65 -4.45 -20.46
C VAL A 143 -8.98 -5.47 -21.39
N ARG A 144 -9.21 -5.33 -22.70
CA ARG A 144 -8.59 -6.20 -23.72
C ARG A 144 -7.86 -5.37 -24.77
N ASN A 145 -6.78 -5.92 -25.31
CA ASN A 145 -6.10 -5.37 -26.47
C ASN A 145 -6.43 -6.21 -27.71
N CYS A 146 -7.48 -5.82 -28.43
CA CYS A 146 -7.90 -6.46 -29.68
C CYS A 146 -8.07 -5.37 -30.74
N ASN A 147 -6.99 -5.07 -31.48
CA ASN A 147 -6.92 -3.93 -32.43
C ASN A 147 -7.05 -2.55 -31.77
N GLY A 148 -6.67 -2.44 -30.49
CA GLY A 148 -6.84 -1.26 -29.65
C GLY A 148 -7.19 -1.66 -28.22
N ILE A 149 -7.08 -0.72 -27.27
CA ILE A 149 -7.44 -0.95 -25.86
C ILE A 149 -8.92 -0.62 -25.69
N THR A 150 -9.73 -1.62 -25.34
CA THR A 150 -11.17 -1.45 -25.05
C THR A 150 -11.51 -2.00 -23.67
N ALA A 151 -12.48 -1.35 -23.04
CA ALA A 151 -13.03 -1.68 -21.72
C ALA A 151 -14.43 -2.28 -21.91
N GLU A 152 -14.66 -3.49 -21.42
CA GLU A 152 -15.95 -4.20 -21.47
C GLU A 152 -16.40 -4.56 -20.05
N ASN A 153 -17.72 -4.69 -19.86
CA ASN A 153 -18.38 -5.09 -18.59
C ASN A 153 -19.23 -6.34 -18.86
#